data_AF-A0A7V6L842-F1
#
_entry.id   AF-A0A7V6L842-F1
#
_cell.length_a   1.000
_cell.length_b   1.000
_cell.length_c   1.000
_cell.angle_alpha   90.00
_cell.angle_beta   90.00
_cell.angle_gamma   90.00
#
_symmetry.space_group_name_H-M   'P 1'
#
loop_
_entity.id
_entity.type
_entity.pdbx_description
1 polymer ?
#
loop_
_entity_poly.entity_id
_entity_poly.type
_entity_poly.pdbx_seq_one_letter_code
_entity_poly.pdbx_strand_id
1 'polypeptide(L)'
;MISDEGIYNISYLVFYFGVGANSSKVVIDLIGKEHLVFFREVEEFVKLNKEQWKEKRVAGHTISANFGDSPYELDINYMPCNGHMSILSHYMRNLYHTVKYIDEQDEDLIPYEQKLQYASTLRSQLSIHEQLLVYYNAISVLGKTWIDDGLLAKYCIIKNLPIPLADFYRSPLALFPEKNSFDKTMFEWTELHTRVELLH
;
A
#
# COMPACT_ATOMS: atom_id res chain seq x y z
N MET A 1 14.81 -6.32 20.73
CA MET A 1 13.65 -5.43 20.47
C MET A 1 13.53 -5.33 18.96
N ILE A 2 12.35 -5.54 18.39
CA ILE A 2 12.15 -5.44 16.93
C ILE A 2 12.08 -3.96 16.55
N SER A 3 12.71 -3.58 15.44
CA SER A 3 12.67 -2.22 14.92
C SER A 3 11.32 -1.90 14.29
N ASP A 4 10.96 -0.62 14.19
CA ASP A 4 9.73 -0.19 13.50
C ASP A 4 9.67 -0.68 12.06
N GLU A 5 10.81 -0.73 11.36
CA GLU A 5 10.93 -1.31 10.02
C GLU A 5 10.64 -2.81 9.98
N GLY A 6 11.12 -3.54 10.99
CA GLY A 6 10.83 -4.97 11.14
C GLY A 6 9.34 -5.21 11.39
N ILE A 7 8.73 -4.44 12.30
CA ILE A 7 7.28 -4.50 12.57
C ILE A 7 6.51 -4.21 11.28
N TYR A 8 6.86 -3.13 10.58
CA TYR A 8 6.22 -2.73 9.34
C TYR A 8 6.26 -3.83 8.27
N ASN A 9 7.45 -4.39 8.00
CA ASN A 9 7.60 -5.42 6.98
C ASN A 9 6.83 -6.69 7.36
N ILE A 10 6.87 -7.11 8.62
CA ILE A 10 6.08 -8.25 9.10
C ILE A 10 4.58 -8.00 8.91
N SER A 11 4.09 -6.81 9.29
CA SER A 11 2.68 -6.42 9.09
C SER A 11 2.28 -6.42 7.62
N TYR A 12 3.10 -5.86 6.73
CA TYR A 12 2.82 -5.83 5.30
C TYR A 12 2.83 -7.24 4.68
N LEU A 13 3.77 -8.10 5.08
CA LEU A 13 3.83 -9.49 4.63
C LEU A 13 2.61 -10.29 5.10
N VAL A 14 2.15 -10.09 6.33
CA VAL A 14 0.91 -10.69 6.86
C VAL A 14 -0.32 -10.19 6.09
N PHE A 15 -0.39 -8.89 5.80
CA PHE A 15 -1.46 -8.34 4.95
C PHE A 15 -1.45 -8.98 3.56
N TYR A 16 -0.28 -9.09 2.95
CA TYR A 16 -0.12 -9.53 1.57
C TYR A 16 -0.29 -11.04 1.39
N PHE A 17 0.40 -11.87 2.17
CA PHE A 17 0.35 -13.32 2.07
C PHE A 17 -0.76 -13.96 2.92
N GLY A 18 -1.15 -13.28 4.00
CA GLY A 18 -2.06 -13.82 5.00
C GLY A 18 -1.36 -14.69 6.05
N VAL A 19 -2.17 -15.24 6.95
CA VAL A 19 -1.75 -16.22 7.97
C VAL A 19 -2.47 -17.55 7.73
N GLY A 20 -1.71 -18.64 7.62
CA GLY A 20 -2.23 -19.98 7.33
C GLY A 20 -1.12 -20.98 7.00
N ALA A 21 -1.46 -22.26 6.84
CA ALA A 21 -0.47 -23.34 6.70
C ALA A 21 0.56 -23.13 5.57
N ASN A 22 0.15 -22.51 4.46
CA ASN A 22 1.05 -22.17 3.36
C ASN A 22 1.55 -20.72 3.45
N SER A 23 0.66 -19.76 3.71
CA SER A 23 1.03 -18.34 3.81
C SER A 23 2.08 -18.07 4.86
N SER A 24 1.95 -18.66 6.06
CA SER A 24 2.90 -18.47 7.16
C SER A 24 4.30 -18.99 6.80
N LYS A 25 4.42 -20.04 5.97
CA LYS A 25 5.73 -20.53 5.52
C LYS A 25 6.46 -19.48 4.69
N VAL A 26 5.73 -18.81 3.79
CA VAL A 26 6.28 -17.74 2.94
C VAL A 26 6.68 -16.54 3.77
N VAL A 27 5.85 -16.13 4.74
CA VAL A 27 6.20 -15.01 5.63
C VAL A 27 7.44 -15.35 6.45
N ILE A 28 7.52 -16.55 7.04
CA ILE A 28 8.67 -16.99 7.84
C ILE A 28 9.97 -16.99 7.04
N ASP A 29 9.92 -17.39 5.76
CA ASP A 29 11.08 -17.39 4.87
C ASP A 29 11.61 -15.96 4.63
N LEU A 30 10.71 -14.99 4.49
CA LEU A 30 11.05 -13.59 4.18
C LEU A 30 11.48 -12.76 5.38
N ILE A 31 10.97 -13.04 6.58
CA ILE A 31 11.26 -12.23 7.79
C ILE A 31 12.58 -12.60 8.48
N GLY A 32 13.23 -13.71 8.09
CA GLY A 32 14.43 -14.20 8.76
C GLY A 32 14.17 -14.88 10.11
N LYS A 33 15.21 -15.56 10.63
CA LYS A 33 15.11 -16.37 11.86
C LYS A 33 14.99 -15.52 13.12
N GLU A 34 15.55 -14.31 13.09
CA GLU A 34 15.57 -13.33 14.18
C GLU A 34 14.18 -12.82 14.56
N HIS A 35 13.23 -12.84 13.62
CA HIS A 35 11.85 -12.39 13.83
C HIS A 35 10.85 -13.53 14.04
N LEU A 36 11.32 -14.79 13.96
CA LEU A 36 10.47 -15.97 14.01
C LEU A 36 9.63 -16.04 15.29
N VAL A 37 10.25 -15.84 16.46
CA VAL A 37 9.54 -15.94 17.75
C VAL A 37 8.39 -14.94 17.82
N PHE A 38 8.66 -13.69 17.47
CA PHE A 38 7.62 -12.66 17.43
C PHE A 38 6.52 -12.97 16.41
N PHE A 39 6.90 -13.41 15.21
CA PHE A 39 5.91 -13.77 14.19
C PHE A 39 5.00 -14.90 14.64
N ARG A 40 5.50 -15.90 15.40
CA ARG A 40 4.66 -16.98 15.93
C ARG A 40 3.59 -16.47 16.89
N GLU A 41 3.95 -15.53 17.78
CA GLU A 41 2.98 -14.87 18.67
C GLU A 41 1.90 -14.12 17.87
N VAL A 42 2.31 -13.38 16.84
CA VAL A 42 1.38 -12.69 15.92
C VAL A 42 0.51 -13.69 15.16
N GLU A 43 1.09 -14.80 14.69
CA GLU A 43 0.39 -15.85 13.96
C GLU A 43 -0.71 -16.48 14.82
N GLU A 44 -0.40 -16.81 16.08
CA GLU A 44 -1.35 -17.35 17.04
C GLU A 44 -2.46 -16.34 17.36
N PHE A 45 -2.09 -15.08 17.64
CA PHE A 45 -3.06 -14.01 17.85
C PHE A 45 -4.02 -13.86 16.67
N VAL A 46 -3.51 -13.84 15.44
CA VAL A 46 -4.34 -13.72 14.22
C VAL A 46 -5.23 -14.95 14.03
N LYS A 47 -4.75 -16.16 14.29
CA LYS A 47 -5.55 -17.40 14.20
C LYS A 47 -6.71 -17.40 15.18
N LEU A 48 -6.46 -17.06 16.45
CA LEU A 48 -7.50 -16.96 17.47
C LEU A 48 -8.57 -15.93 17.09
N ASN A 49 -8.15 -14.76 16.61
CA ASN A 49 -9.09 -13.75 16.13
C ASN A 49 -9.90 -14.27 14.94
N LYS A 50 -9.29 -14.96 13.96
CA LYS A 50 -10.01 -15.53 12.81
C LYS A 50 -11.07 -16.55 13.22
N GLU A 51 -10.80 -17.38 14.23
CA GLU A 51 -11.77 -18.33 14.77
C GLU A 51 -12.97 -17.61 15.38
N GLN A 52 -12.72 -16.62 16.24
CA GLN A 52 -13.78 -15.76 16.81
C GLN A 52 -14.59 -15.03 15.73
N TRP A 53 -13.94 -14.55 14.68
CA TRP A 53 -14.62 -13.92 13.53
C TRP A 53 -15.52 -14.91 12.79
N LYS A 54 -15.06 -16.14 12.56
CA LYS A 54 -15.88 -17.20 11.95
C LYS A 54 -17.07 -17.55 12.82
N GLU A 55 -16.88 -17.70 14.12
CA GLU A 55 -17.96 -17.96 15.08
C GLU A 55 -19.01 -16.84 15.04
N LYS A 56 -18.60 -15.57 15.08
CA LYS A 56 -19.50 -14.41 14.97
C LYS A 56 -20.29 -14.41 13.66
N ARG A 57 -19.64 -14.72 12.53
CA ARG A 57 -20.30 -14.83 11.21
C ARG A 57 -21.31 -15.98 11.16
N VAL A 58 -20.94 -17.16 11.66
CA VAL A 58 -21.85 -18.32 11.73
C VAL A 58 -23.04 -18.02 12.64
N ALA A 59 -22.81 -17.29 13.73
CA ALA A 59 -23.85 -16.86 14.66
C ALA A 59 -24.71 -15.69 14.14
N GLY A 60 -24.46 -15.18 12.92
CA GLY A 60 -25.27 -14.12 12.31
C GLY A 60 -25.15 -12.76 12.98
N HIS A 61 -24.06 -12.47 13.70
CA HIS A 61 -23.86 -11.15 14.31
C HIS A 61 -23.46 -10.16 13.22
N THR A 62 -24.44 -9.49 12.61
CA THR A 62 -24.21 -8.34 11.72
C THR A 62 -23.73 -7.15 12.54
N ILE A 63 -22.79 -6.37 11.98
CA ILE A 63 -22.41 -5.08 12.58
C ILE A 63 -23.53 -4.12 12.20
N SER A 64 -24.40 -3.78 13.14
CA SER A 64 -25.45 -2.81 12.92
C SER A 64 -25.02 -1.40 13.35
N ALA A 65 -25.27 -0.43 12.49
CA ALA A 65 -25.20 0.98 12.85
C ALA A 65 -26.64 1.53 12.90
N ASN A 66 -27.02 2.12 14.02
CA ASN A 66 -28.32 2.78 14.14
C ASN A 66 -28.23 4.14 13.44
N PHE A 67 -29.07 4.37 12.43
CA PHE A 67 -29.25 5.69 11.82
C PHE A 67 -30.72 6.10 11.96
N GLY A 68 -31.00 6.90 12.99
CA GLY A 68 -32.38 7.14 13.43
C GLY A 68 -33.02 5.88 14.01
N ASP A 69 -34.27 5.60 13.62
CA ASP A 69 -35.05 4.43 14.06
C ASP A 69 -34.79 3.16 13.21
N SER A 70 -33.94 3.26 12.19
CA SER A 70 -33.63 2.14 11.28
C SER A 70 -32.22 1.59 11.55
N PRO A 71 -32.07 0.33 12.00
CA PRO A 71 -30.77 -0.32 12.06
C PRO A 71 -30.32 -0.69 10.64
N TYR A 72 -29.11 -0.26 10.26
CA TYR A 72 -28.46 -0.69 9.03
C TYR A 72 -27.47 -1.81 9.36
N GLU A 73 -27.71 -2.99 8.80
CA GLU A 73 -26.83 -4.13 8.96
C GLU A 73 -25.72 -4.10 7.91
N LEU A 74 -24.47 -4.03 8.37
CA LEU A 74 -23.29 -4.15 7.53
C LEU A 74 -22.82 -5.61 7.56
N ASP A 75 -23.09 -6.33 6.47
CA ASP A 75 -22.49 -7.63 6.22
C ASP A 75 -21.06 -7.46 5.68
N ILE A 76 -20.09 -7.38 6.60
CA ILE A 76 -18.68 -7.34 6.20
C ILE A 76 -18.22 -8.77 5.91
N ASN A 77 -18.33 -9.20 4.65
CA ASN A 77 -17.87 -10.51 4.20
C ASN A 77 -16.32 -10.68 4.22
N TYR A 78 -15.58 -9.68 4.72
CA TYR A 78 -14.11 -9.68 4.76
C TYR A 78 -13.56 -10.50 5.94
N MET A 79 -12.64 -11.42 5.64
CA MET A 79 -11.88 -12.14 6.66
C MET A 79 -10.49 -11.49 6.81
N PRO A 80 -10.16 -10.92 7.98
CA PRO A 80 -8.86 -10.29 8.21
C PRO A 80 -7.70 -11.27 7.97
N CYS A 81 -6.59 -10.77 7.44
CA CYS A 81 -5.35 -11.53 7.25
C CYS A 81 -5.51 -12.81 6.41
N ASN A 82 -6.48 -12.87 5.48
CA ASN A 82 -6.61 -13.99 4.54
C ASN A 82 -5.56 -13.95 3.41
N GLY A 83 -4.84 -12.84 3.29
CA GLY A 83 -3.88 -12.60 2.22
C GLY A 83 -4.57 -12.09 0.95
N HIS A 84 -3.85 -11.25 0.22
CA HIS A 84 -4.30 -10.58 -1.00
C HIS A 84 -3.37 -10.86 -2.19
N MET A 85 -2.36 -11.71 -2.01
CA MET A 85 -1.34 -12.05 -3.00
C MET A 85 -1.91 -12.43 -4.37
N SER A 86 -3.00 -13.21 -4.44
CA SER A 86 -3.57 -13.67 -5.72
C SER A 86 -4.01 -12.53 -6.62
N ILE A 87 -4.39 -11.38 -6.05
CA ILE A 87 -4.83 -10.19 -6.81
C ILE A 87 -3.67 -9.19 -6.87
N LEU A 88 -3.08 -8.86 -5.72
CA LEU A 88 -2.08 -7.80 -5.63
C LEU A 88 -0.76 -8.15 -6.32
N SER A 89 -0.39 -9.43 -6.42
CA SER A 89 0.87 -9.82 -7.07
C SER A 89 0.89 -9.49 -8.55
N HIS A 90 -0.21 -9.75 -9.26
CA HIS A 90 -0.32 -9.44 -10.68
C HIS A 90 -0.47 -7.93 -10.88
N TYR A 91 -1.31 -7.29 -10.07
CA TYR A 91 -1.55 -5.85 -10.16
C TYR A 91 -0.27 -5.03 -9.95
N MET A 92 0.44 -5.22 -8.82
CA MET A 92 1.63 -4.44 -8.49
C MET A 92 2.77 -4.69 -9.47
N ARG A 93 2.95 -5.95 -9.89
CA ARG A 93 3.98 -6.33 -10.87
C ARG A 93 3.70 -5.71 -12.24
N ASN A 94 2.44 -5.74 -12.69
CA ASN A 94 2.07 -5.15 -13.98
C ASN A 94 2.24 -3.62 -13.96
N LEU A 95 1.79 -2.97 -12.89
CA LEU A 95 1.95 -1.52 -12.73
C LEU A 95 3.43 -1.12 -12.74
N TYR A 96 4.27 -1.84 -12.00
CA TYR A 96 5.71 -1.63 -11.98
C TYR A 96 6.34 -1.79 -13.36
N HIS A 97 6.09 -2.91 -14.04
CA HIS A 97 6.67 -3.14 -15.37
C HIS A 97 6.17 -2.15 -16.42
N THR A 98 4.94 -1.65 -16.30
CA THR A 98 4.43 -0.63 -17.22
C THR A 98 5.20 0.68 -17.04
N VAL A 99 5.42 1.14 -15.81
CA VAL A 99 6.21 2.34 -15.54
C VAL A 99 7.68 2.15 -15.93
N LYS A 100 8.25 0.98 -15.62
CA LYS A 100 9.62 0.64 -16.01
C LYS A 100 9.80 0.61 -17.53
N TYR A 101 8.84 0.05 -18.26
CA TYR A 101 8.85 0.08 -19.72
C TYR A 101 8.84 1.51 -20.27
N ILE A 102 8.03 2.40 -19.69
CA ILE A 102 8.02 3.83 -20.06
C ILE A 102 9.40 4.47 -19.81
N ASP A 103 10.02 4.15 -18.67
CA ASP A 103 11.34 4.67 -18.29
C ASP A 103 12.45 4.27 -19.28
N GLU A 104 12.45 2.99 -19.67
CA GLU A 104 13.45 2.35 -20.53
C GLU A 104 13.34 2.75 -22.02
N GLN A 105 12.32 3.52 -22.42
CA GLN A 105 12.24 4.01 -23.81
C GLN A 105 13.42 4.93 -24.14
N ASP A 106 13.84 4.95 -25.41
CA ASP A 106 14.90 5.83 -25.88
C ASP A 106 14.52 7.32 -25.65
N GLU A 107 15.42 8.07 -25.02
CA GLU A 107 15.21 9.48 -24.68
C GLU A 107 15.21 10.39 -25.92
N ASP A 108 15.91 9.99 -27.00
CA ASP A 108 15.93 10.73 -28.26
C ASP A 108 14.62 10.57 -29.03
N LEU A 109 13.91 9.46 -28.82
CA LEU A 109 12.61 9.17 -29.46
C LEU A 109 11.44 9.65 -28.61
N ILE A 110 11.49 9.38 -27.30
CA ILE A 110 10.43 9.71 -26.35
C ILE A 110 11.07 10.49 -25.20
N PRO A 111 11.12 11.83 -25.30
CA PRO A 111 11.68 12.66 -24.23
C PRO A 111 10.90 12.53 -22.92
N TYR A 112 11.55 12.87 -21.81
CA TYR A 112 11.00 12.79 -20.47
C TYR A 112 9.59 13.35 -20.31
N GLU A 113 9.29 14.51 -20.90
CA GLU A 113 7.95 15.12 -20.79
C GLU A 113 6.84 14.22 -21.39
N GLN A 114 7.13 13.51 -22.49
CA GLN A 114 6.19 12.54 -23.06
C GLN A 114 6.09 11.27 -22.19
N LYS A 115 7.22 10.78 -21.66
CA LYS A 115 7.23 9.66 -20.69
C LYS A 115 6.40 9.99 -19.46
N LEU A 116 6.56 11.19 -18.91
CA LEU A 116 5.78 11.70 -17.78
C LEU A 116 4.29 11.80 -18.10
N GLN A 117 3.93 12.19 -19.32
CA GLN A 117 2.54 12.21 -19.77
C GLN A 117 1.96 10.80 -19.80
N TYR A 118 2.67 9.80 -20.35
CA TYR A 118 2.23 8.40 -20.35
C TYR A 118 2.08 7.85 -18.93
N ALA A 119 3.06 8.10 -18.06
CA ALA A 119 2.98 7.69 -16.66
C ALA A 119 1.82 8.41 -15.92
N SER A 120 1.54 9.67 -16.26
CA SER A 120 0.40 10.42 -15.70
C SER A 120 -0.94 9.88 -16.19
N THR A 121 -1.05 9.44 -17.45
CA THR A 121 -2.24 8.74 -17.96
C THR A 121 -2.46 7.44 -17.21
N LEU A 122 -1.41 6.65 -16.99
CA LEU A 122 -1.49 5.44 -16.18
C LEU A 122 -1.95 5.75 -14.75
N ARG A 123 -1.31 6.74 -14.10
CA ARG A 123 -1.68 7.20 -12.75
C ARG A 123 -3.13 7.66 -12.64
N SER A 124 -3.69 8.25 -13.70
CA SER A 124 -5.10 8.71 -13.71
C SER A 124 -6.12 7.58 -13.55
N GLN A 125 -5.70 6.33 -13.79
CA GLN A 125 -6.53 5.15 -13.56
C GLN A 125 -6.48 4.66 -12.11
N LEU A 126 -5.53 5.16 -11.30
CA LEU A 126 -5.34 4.75 -9.92
C LEU A 126 -6.20 5.61 -8.99
N SER A 127 -7.09 4.96 -8.25
CA SER A 127 -7.79 5.59 -7.13
C SER A 127 -6.82 6.06 -6.05
N ILE A 128 -7.28 6.95 -5.17
CA ILE A 128 -6.47 7.44 -4.05
C ILE A 128 -6.00 6.29 -3.13
N HIS A 129 -6.82 5.25 -2.99
CA HIS A 129 -6.51 4.08 -2.18
C HIS A 129 -5.49 3.17 -2.87
N GLU A 130 -5.53 3.06 -4.19
CA GLU A 130 -4.51 2.35 -4.95
C GLU A 130 -3.16 3.07 -4.89
N GLN A 131 -3.13 4.41 -4.98
CA GLN A 131 -1.88 5.16 -4.80
C GLN A 131 -1.31 4.98 -3.38
N LEU A 132 -2.16 4.95 -2.35
CA LEU A 132 -1.75 4.61 -0.99
C LEU A 132 -1.21 3.17 -0.88
N LEU A 133 -1.85 2.22 -1.57
CA LEU A 133 -1.41 0.83 -1.60
C LEU A 133 -0.06 0.66 -2.32
N VAL A 134 0.16 1.38 -3.42
CA VAL A 134 1.45 1.43 -4.13
C VAL A 134 2.54 2.00 -3.21
N TYR A 135 2.25 3.07 -2.45
CA TYR A 135 3.18 3.63 -1.50
C TYR A 135 3.60 2.61 -0.42
N TYR A 136 2.64 1.93 0.22
CA TYR A 136 2.97 0.89 1.18
C TYR A 136 3.65 -0.33 0.53
N ASN A 137 3.32 -0.68 -0.72
CA ASN A 137 4.10 -1.69 -1.42
C ASN A 137 5.56 -1.26 -1.58
N ALA A 138 5.80 -0.03 -2.01
CA ALA A 138 7.12 0.48 -2.35
C ALA A 138 8.06 0.65 -1.16
N ILE A 139 7.55 0.95 0.04
CA ILE A 139 8.40 1.03 1.25
C ILE A 139 8.56 -0.34 1.95
N SER A 140 7.90 -1.39 1.45
CA SER A 140 8.05 -2.77 1.94
C SER A 140 9.15 -3.52 1.19
N VAL A 141 9.61 -4.63 1.77
CA VAL A 141 10.55 -5.55 1.13
C VAL A 141 10.06 -6.10 -0.21
N LEU A 142 8.74 -6.17 -0.45
CA LEU A 142 8.18 -6.71 -1.69
C LEU A 142 8.22 -5.74 -2.87
N GLY A 143 8.19 -4.43 -2.61
CA GLY A 143 8.07 -3.40 -3.64
C GLY A 143 9.22 -2.39 -3.66
N LYS A 144 10.27 -2.60 -2.86
CA LYS A 144 11.39 -1.66 -2.69
C LYS A 144 12.03 -1.18 -4.00
N THR A 145 11.97 -2.01 -5.04
CA THR A 145 12.45 -1.67 -6.39
C THR A 145 11.82 -0.40 -6.96
N TRP A 146 10.59 -0.04 -6.57
CA TRP A 146 9.97 1.24 -6.93
C TRP A 146 10.78 2.47 -6.51
N ILE A 147 11.42 2.38 -5.34
CA ILE A 147 12.24 3.43 -4.75
C ILE A 147 13.69 3.29 -5.24
N ASP A 148 14.22 2.07 -5.25
CA ASP A 148 15.60 1.81 -5.66
C ASP A 148 15.84 2.20 -7.13
N ASP A 149 14.88 1.94 -8.04
CA ASP A 149 14.94 2.37 -9.44
C ASP A 149 14.51 3.85 -9.62
N GLY A 150 14.07 4.54 -8.54
CA GLY A 150 13.65 5.94 -8.56
C GLY A 150 12.34 6.24 -9.29
N LEU A 151 11.63 5.21 -9.79
CA LEU A 151 10.47 5.34 -10.66
C LEU A 151 9.30 6.09 -10.02
N LEU A 152 9.03 5.86 -8.74
CA LEU A 152 7.94 6.54 -8.02
C LEU A 152 8.08 8.06 -8.05
N ALA A 153 9.29 8.55 -7.75
CA ALA A 153 9.60 9.97 -7.68
C ALA A 153 9.78 10.59 -9.07
N LYS A 154 10.50 9.88 -9.96
CA LYS A 154 10.76 10.34 -11.33
C LYS A 154 9.47 10.63 -12.09
N TYR A 155 8.42 9.83 -11.91
CA TYR A 155 7.16 9.97 -12.63
C TYR A 155 5.97 10.44 -11.79
N CYS A 156 6.21 10.82 -10.54
CA CYS A 156 5.18 11.23 -9.57
C CYS A 156 3.97 10.26 -9.54
N ILE A 157 4.22 8.94 -9.50
CA ILE A 157 3.18 7.90 -9.63
C ILE A 157 2.15 7.94 -8.49
N ILE A 158 2.53 8.46 -7.33
CA ILE A 158 1.67 8.63 -6.15
C ILE A 158 1.28 10.09 -5.91
N LYS A 159 1.18 10.91 -6.98
CA LYS A 159 0.94 12.35 -6.87
C LYS A 159 -0.35 12.73 -6.13
N ASN A 160 -1.40 11.93 -6.24
CA ASN A 160 -2.69 12.19 -5.60
C ASN A 160 -2.84 11.42 -4.27
N LEU A 161 -1.73 10.93 -3.70
CA LEU A 161 -1.76 10.23 -2.43
C LEU A 161 -2.29 11.14 -1.31
N PRO A 162 -3.32 10.71 -0.57
CA PRO A 162 -3.84 11.47 0.57
C PRO A 162 -2.90 11.32 1.76
N ILE A 163 -2.03 12.32 1.95
CA ILE A 163 -0.96 12.28 2.97
C ILE A 163 -1.46 11.91 4.37
N PRO A 164 -2.60 12.43 4.88
CA PRO A 164 -3.10 12.06 6.20
C PRO A 164 -3.49 10.59 6.36
N LEU A 165 -3.76 9.86 5.26
CA LEU A 165 -4.06 8.42 5.29
C LEU A 165 -2.80 7.55 5.20
N ALA A 166 -1.63 8.17 4.94
CA ALA A 166 -0.33 7.52 4.97
C ALA A 166 0.30 7.63 6.38
N ASP A 167 -0.42 7.11 7.38
CA ASP A 167 -0.14 7.22 8.80
C ASP A 167 0.56 5.97 9.39
N PHE A 168 0.88 4.98 8.55
CA PHE A 168 1.51 3.74 8.97
C PHE A 168 3.02 3.70 8.64
N TYR A 169 3.86 3.49 9.67
CA TYR A 169 5.34 3.39 9.64
C TYR A 169 6.11 4.65 9.25
N ARG A 170 6.10 5.07 7.98
CA ARG A 170 6.82 6.27 7.53
C ARG A 170 5.88 7.21 6.82
N SER A 171 6.15 8.51 6.94
CA SER A 171 5.44 9.53 6.19
C SER A 171 6.01 9.64 4.77
N PRO A 172 5.17 9.78 3.72
CA PRO A 172 5.62 10.06 2.36
C PRO A 172 6.48 11.33 2.27
N LEU A 173 6.15 12.36 3.05
CA LEU A 173 6.87 13.64 3.07
C LEU A 173 8.30 13.53 3.63
N ALA A 174 8.56 12.51 4.47
CA ALA A 174 9.90 12.24 4.98
C ALA A 174 10.77 11.43 4.01
N LEU A 175 10.16 10.76 3.02
CA LEU A 175 10.84 9.86 2.08
C LEU A 175 11.04 10.48 0.71
N PHE A 176 10.14 11.36 0.28
CA PHE A 176 10.18 11.95 -1.05
C PHE A 176 10.33 13.47 -0.97
N PRO A 177 11.14 14.08 -1.86
CA PRO A 177 11.25 15.53 -1.95
C PRO A 177 9.95 16.15 -2.45
N GLU A 178 9.74 17.44 -2.18
CA GLU A 178 8.58 18.19 -2.67
C GLU A 178 8.49 18.22 -4.21
N LYS A 179 9.66 18.27 -4.86
CA LYS A 179 9.81 18.19 -6.30
C LYS A 179 10.79 17.11 -6.69
N ASN A 180 10.52 16.45 -7.82
CA ASN A 180 11.45 15.46 -8.37
C ASN A 180 12.64 16.12 -9.10
N SER A 181 13.54 15.30 -9.66
CA SER A 181 14.74 15.77 -10.38
C SER A 181 14.45 16.60 -11.64
N PHE A 182 13.19 16.69 -12.07
CA PHE A 182 12.73 17.44 -13.25
C PHE A 182 11.80 18.61 -12.85
N ASP A 183 11.90 19.08 -11.60
CA ASP A 183 11.13 20.21 -11.05
C ASP A 183 9.60 20.00 -11.05
N LYS A 184 9.13 18.74 -11.10
CA LYS A 184 7.69 18.43 -11.00
C LYS A 184 7.29 18.23 -9.55
N THR A 185 6.19 18.86 -9.12
CA THR A 185 5.61 18.65 -7.78
C THR A 185 5.28 17.18 -7.57
N MET A 186 5.83 16.59 -6.50
CA MET A 186 5.68 15.19 -6.15
C MET A 186 4.26 14.88 -5.68
N PHE A 187 3.69 15.70 -4.80
CA PHE A 187 2.35 15.51 -4.23
C PHE A 187 1.46 16.70 -4.54
N GLU A 188 0.26 16.47 -5.09
CA GLU A 188 -0.75 17.52 -5.26
C GLU A 188 -1.29 18.02 -3.91
N TRP A 189 -1.25 17.17 -2.88
CA TRP A 189 -1.73 17.49 -1.54
C TRP A 189 -1.09 18.77 -0.95
N THR A 190 0.18 19.03 -1.23
CA THR A 190 0.88 20.23 -0.76
C THR A 190 0.38 21.50 -1.48
N GLU A 191 0.00 21.39 -2.76
CA GLU A 191 -0.60 22.49 -3.51
C GLU A 191 -2.02 22.81 -3.00
N LEU A 192 -2.79 21.80 -2.59
CA LEU A 192 -4.15 21.99 -2.06
C LEU A 192 -4.14 22.81 -0.77
N HIS A 193 -3.20 22.56 0.14
CA HIS A 193 -3.04 23.37 1.36
C HIS A 193 -2.75 24.83 1.02
N THR A 194 -1.82 25.09 0.12
CA THR A 194 -1.52 26.46 -0.37
C THR A 194 -2.77 27.14 -0.93
N ARG A 195 -3.60 26.42 -1.72
CA ARG A 195 -4.84 26.97 -2.28
C ARG A 195 -5.86 27.31 -1.20
N VAL A 196 -5.96 26.49 -0.15
CA VAL A 196 -6.87 26.73 0.99
C VAL A 196 -6.40 27.94 1.81
N GLU A 197 -5.11 28.09 2.04
CA GLU A 197 -4.54 29.25 2.75
C GLU A 197 -4.82 30.57 2.02
N LEU A 198 -4.78 30.58 0.68
CA LEU A 198 -5.09 31.76 -0.14
C LEU A 198 -6.57 32.15 -0.18
N LEU A 199 -7.47 31.30 0.34
CA LEU A 199 -8.90 31.62 0.45
C LEU A 199 -9.24 32.40 1.74
N HIS A 200 -8.29 32.53 2.66
CA HIS A 200 -8.41 33.21 3.94
C HIS A 200 -7.58 34.49 3.99
#